data_AF-A0AAV1CTL0-F1
#
_entry.id   AF-A0AAV1CTL0-F1
#
_cell.length_a   1.000
_cell.length_b   1.000
_cell.length_c   1.000
_cell.angle_alpha   90.00
_cell.angle_beta   90.00
_cell.angle_gamma   90.00
#
_symmetry.space_group_name_H-M   'P 1'
#
loop_
_entity.id
_entity.type
_entity.pdbx_description
1 polymer ?
#
loop_
_entity_poly.entity_id
_entity_poly.type
_entity_poly.pdbx_seq_one_letter_code
_entity_poly.pdbx_strand_id
1 'polypeptide(L)'
;MRSPGSVKREFLRKWLKGLQVYSSSNNEMSILERKKVIKLSADVAMASTRIHSNSKYSSSWSRALMAKASNDASNAPLLSHVLGSDNGVSADRSMISEKDAAKRNLVMMRNKRIKSKKILRRSCSNKIRSLRRKAAHVVDDKGRTSSNIVAKKLVMKRTQVLKRLVPGGELIMDEISLIRETLDYILSLRLQVDVMRHLANASEKLDSM
;
A
#
# COMPACT_ATOMS: atom_id res chain seq x y z
N MET A 1 18.05 -4.47 15.53
CA MET A 1 16.73 -3.80 15.44
C MET A 1 16.91 -2.39 15.99
N ARG A 2 16.41 -1.33 15.32
CA ARG A 2 16.46 0.04 15.89
C ARG A 2 15.68 0.06 17.22
N SER A 3 16.15 0.82 18.21
CA SER A 3 15.42 0.94 19.46
C SER A 3 14.05 1.60 19.21
N PRO A 4 12.96 1.12 19.85
CA PRO A 4 11.63 1.70 19.64
C PRO A 4 11.58 3.21 19.91
N GLY A 5 12.35 3.67 20.91
CA GLY A 5 12.50 5.10 21.22
C GLY A 5 13.17 5.91 20.11
N SER A 6 14.11 5.32 19.37
CA SER A 6 14.77 5.98 18.23
C SER A 6 13.80 6.17 17.06
N VAL A 7 12.99 5.17 16.75
CA VAL A 7 11.99 5.24 15.66
C VAL A 7 10.91 6.28 15.97
N LYS A 8 10.40 6.30 17.21
CA LYS A 8 9.40 7.30 17.65
C LYS A 8 9.93 8.73 17.52
N ARG A 9 11.19 8.96 17.93
CA ARG A 9 11.85 10.27 17.83
C ARG A 9 12.10 10.68 16.38
N GLU A 10 12.54 9.75 15.54
CA GLU A 10 12.77 10.03 14.12
C GLU A 10 11.45 10.38 13.41
N PHE A 11 10.38 9.64 13.69
CA PHE A 11 9.05 9.92 13.17
C PHE A 11 8.56 11.30 13.59
N LEU A 12 8.61 11.61 14.89
CA LEU A 12 8.23 12.92 15.42
C LEU A 12 9.00 14.06 14.75
N ARG A 13 10.33 13.93 14.63
CA ARG A 13 11.18 14.94 13.99
C ARG A 13 10.78 15.16 12.53
N LYS A 14 10.56 14.08 11.78
CA LYS A 14 10.14 14.15 10.37
C LYS A 14 8.73 14.71 10.22
N TRP A 15 7.82 14.35 11.11
CA TRP A 15 6.45 14.82 11.08
C TRP A 15 6.35 16.31 11.40
N LEU A 16 7.12 16.80 12.39
CA LEU A 16 7.22 18.22 12.71
C LEU A 16 7.72 19.04 11.51
N LYS A 17 8.76 18.55 10.81
CA LYS A 17 9.23 19.17 9.56
C LYS A 17 8.14 19.24 8.50
N GLY A 18 7.34 18.19 8.35
CA GLY A 18 6.23 18.17 7.38
C GLY A 18 5.10 19.12 7.75
N LEU A 19 4.81 19.31 9.04
CA LEU A 19 3.79 20.25 9.52
C LEU A 19 4.21 21.72 9.36
N GLN A 20 5.50 22.04 9.56
CA GLN A 20 6.03 23.40 9.40
C GLN A 20 5.76 23.99 8.00
N VAL A 21 5.74 23.15 6.95
CA VAL A 21 5.41 23.57 5.57
C VAL A 21 4.05 24.26 5.49
N TYR A 22 3.09 23.80 6.30
CA TYR A 22 1.72 24.31 6.29
C TYR A 22 1.47 25.41 7.31
N SER A 23 2.28 25.48 8.38
CA SER A 23 2.26 26.60 9.32
C SER A 23 2.81 27.89 8.69
N SER A 24 3.77 27.78 7.78
CA SER A 24 4.40 28.94 7.12
C SER A 24 3.61 29.48 5.93
N SER A 25 2.74 28.67 5.33
CA SER A 25 1.78 29.15 4.33
C SER A 25 0.63 29.81 5.06
N ASN A 26 0.55 31.14 5.07
CA ASN A 26 -0.49 31.95 5.73
C ASN A 26 -1.89 31.81 5.06
N ASN A 27 -2.23 30.59 4.63
CA ASN A 27 -3.46 30.26 3.92
C ASN A 27 -4.48 29.74 4.94
N GLU A 28 -5.63 30.40 4.98
CA GLU A 28 -6.76 29.92 5.76
C GLU A 28 -7.26 28.59 5.17
N MET A 29 -6.97 27.49 5.86
CA MET A 29 -7.40 26.15 5.45
C MET A 29 -8.71 25.77 6.14
N SER A 30 -9.62 25.19 5.36
CA SER A 30 -10.81 24.53 5.92
C SER A 30 -10.41 23.37 6.85
N ILE A 31 -11.31 22.99 7.77
CA ILE A 31 -11.07 21.86 8.69
C ILE A 31 -10.81 20.56 7.93
N LEU A 32 -11.49 20.36 6.80
CA LEU A 32 -11.30 19.19 5.94
C LEU A 32 -9.91 19.15 5.29
N GLU A 33 -9.40 20.30 4.85
CA GLU A 33 -8.05 20.42 4.30
C GLU A 33 -6.99 20.20 5.38
N ARG A 34 -7.15 20.83 6.55
CA ARG A 34 -6.27 20.61 7.71
C ARG A 34 -6.17 19.13 8.06
N LYS A 35 -7.30 18.42 8.12
CA LYS A 35 -7.34 16.97 8.37
C LYS A 35 -6.58 16.18 7.30
N LYS A 36 -6.76 16.51 6.01
CA LYS A 36 -6.07 15.84 4.91
C LYS A 36 -4.56 16.06 4.96
N VAL A 37 -4.15 17.30 5.19
CA VAL A 37 -2.75 17.73 5.30
C VAL A 37 -2.04 17.05 6.48
N ILE A 38 -2.65 17.08 7.66
CA ILE A 38 -2.11 16.42 8.87
C ILE A 38 -1.90 14.93 8.61
N LYS A 39 -2.91 14.27 8.02
CA LYS A 39 -2.83 12.85 7.66
C LYS A 39 -1.70 12.59 6.66
N LEU A 40 -1.64 13.37 5.59
CA LEU A 40 -0.64 13.20 4.54
C LEU A 40 0.78 13.41 5.10
N SER A 41 0.99 14.46 5.88
CA SER A 41 2.26 14.74 6.56
C SER A 41 2.70 13.59 7.46
N ALA A 42 1.76 13.00 8.22
CA ALA A 42 2.03 11.82 9.04
C ALA A 42 2.38 10.59 8.20
N ASP A 43 1.64 10.31 7.13
CA ASP A 43 1.86 9.18 6.22
C ASP A 43 3.25 9.26 5.57
N VAL A 44 3.64 10.45 5.08
CA VAL A 44 4.96 10.68 4.46
C VAL A 44 6.09 10.61 5.49
N ALA A 45 5.90 11.19 6.68
CA ALA A 45 6.90 11.10 7.76
C ALA A 45 7.13 9.65 8.20
N MET A 46 6.07 8.88 8.42
CA MET A 46 6.16 7.46 8.76
C MET A 46 6.86 6.67 7.66
N ALA A 47 6.45 6.83 6.40
CA ALA A 47 7.06 6.13 5.29
C ALA A 47 8.56 6.46 5.18
N SER A 48 8.92 7.72 5.31
CA SER A 48 10.32 8.18 5.28
C SER A 48 11.18 7.58 6.41
N THR A 49 10.65 7.39 7.63
CA THR A 49 11.41 6.72 8.71
C THR A 49 11.77 5.27 8.39
N ARG A 50 10.92 4.58 7.63
CA ARG A 50 11.06 3.16 7.30
C ARG A 50 11.98 2.93 6.10
N ILE A 51 12.02 3.86 5.16
CA ILE A 51 12.85 3.77 3.94
C ILE A 51 14.35 3.90 4.27
N HIS A 52 14.71 4.60 5.35
CA HIS A 52 16.10 5.03 5.62
C HIS A 52 16.98 3.99 6.34
N SER A 53 16.51 2.74 6.57
CA SER A 53 17.32 1.68 7.18
C SER A 53 17.43 0.49 6.23
N ASN A 54 18.50 0.43 5.42
CA ASN A 54 18.80 -0.62 4.45
C ASN A 54 17.70 -0.85 3.40
N SER A 55 17.96 -0.40 2.16
CA SER A 55 17.13 -0.60 0.96
C SER A 55 16.53 -2.01 0.81
N LYS A 56 17.22 -3.05 1.31
CA LYS A 56 16.77 -4.45 1.33
C LYS A 56 15.48 -4.71 2.13
N TYR A 57 15.09 -3.82 3.05
CA TYR A 57 13.90 -3.98 3.91
C TYR A 57 12.93 -2.80 3.85
N SER A 58 12.95 -2.01 2.77
CA SER A 58 11.95 -0.97 2.57
C SER A 58 10.56 -1.58 2.33
N SER A 59 9.70 -1.46 3.33
CA SER A 59 8.34 -2.01 3.32
C SER A 59 7.56 -1.47 2.12
N SER A 60 6.89 -2.36 1.40
CA SER A 60 6.12 -2.07 0.19
C SER A 60 5.03 -1.03 0.46
N TRP A 61 4.45 -1.05 1.66
CA TRP A 61 3.48 -0.04 2.09
C TRP A 61 4.08 1.36 2.21
N SER A 62 5.35 1.48 2.64
CA SER A 62 6.02 2.78 2.77
C SER A 62 6.25 3.43 1.39
N ARG A 63 6.68 2.62 0.41
CA ARG A 63 6.84 3.06 -0.99
C ARG A 63 5.50 3.45 -1.61
N ALA A 64 4.44 2.67 -1.36
CA ALA A 64 3.11 2.98 -1.86
C ALA A 64 2.57 4.32 -1.32
N LEU A 65 2.82 4.62 -0.04
CA LEU A 65 2.45 5.92 0.55
C LEU A 65 3.25 7.08 -0.07
N MET A 66 4.56 6.92 -0.26
CA MET A 66 5.40 7.94 -0.91
C MET A 66 5.01 8.17 -2.37
N ALA A 67 4.73 7.10 -3.12
CA ALA A 67 4.26 7.20 -4.49
C ALA A 67 2.90 7.93 -4.57
N LYS A 68 1.98 7.62 -3.64
CA LYS A 68 0.70 8.31 -3.54
C LYS A 68 0.86 9.81 -3.27
N ALA A 69 1.75 10.18 -2.35
CA ALA A 69 2.03 11.58 -2.06
C ALA A 69 2.70 12.31 -3.25
N SER A 70 3.61 11.63 -3.96
CA SER A 70 4.33 12.18 -5.11
C SER A 70 3.47 12.39 -6.36
N ASN A 71 2.32 11.71 -6.48
CA ASN A 71 1.43 11.87 -7.62
C ASN A 71 0.72 13.23 -7.66
N ASP A 72 0.71 13.95 -6.55
CA ASP A 72 0.06 15.25 -6.43
C ASP A 72 1.13 16.33 -6.25
N ALA A 73 1.25 17.19 -7.26
CA ALA A 73 2.29 18.22 -7.33
C ALA A 73 2.21 19.23 -6.17
N SER A 74 1.04 19.41 -5.56
CA SER A 74 0.88 20.28 -4.39
C SER A 74 1.66 19.80 -3.16
N ASN A 75 2.02 18.51 -3.12
CA ASN A 75 2.72 17.89 -1.99
C ASN A 75 4.25 17.84 -2.17
N ALA A 76 4.76 18.35 -3.29
CA ALA A 76 6.20 18.47 -3.54
C ALA A 76 6.98 19.17 -2.40
N PRO A 77 6.55 20.32 -1.83
CA PRO A 77 7.27 20.97 -0.74
C PRO A 77 7.27 20.15 0.57
N LEU A 78 6.19 19.39 0.84
CA LEU A 78 6.15 18.47 1.97
C LEU A 78 7.24 17.39 1.80
N LEU A 79 7.29 16.75 0.63
CA LEU A 79 8.23 15.66 0.36
C LEU A 79 9.69 16.10 0.50
N SER A 80 10.05 17.27 -0.05
CA SER A 80 11.42 17.79 0.07
C SER A 80 11.80 18.07 1.53
N HIS A 81 10.89 18.65 2.31
CA HIS A 81 11.16 19.03 3.70
C HIS A 81 11.24 17.82 4.65
N VAL A 82 10.42 16.78 4.42
CA VAL A 82 10.41 15.55 5.23
C VAL A 82 11.58 14.61 4.87
N LEU A 83 11.98 14.55 3.60
CA LEU A 83 13.12 13.76 3.15
C LEU A 83 14.46 14.45 3.48
N GLY A 84 14.45 15.77 3.60
CA GLY A 84 15.62 16.58 3.92
C GLY A 84 16.50 16.82 2.70
N SER A 85 16.96 18.07 2.55
CA SER A 85 17.99 18.45 1.57
C SER A 85 19.42 18.29 2.13
N ASP A 86 19.57 17.80 3.38
CA ASP A 86 20.82 17.84 4.16
C ASP A 86 21.75 16.63 4.02
N ASN A 87 21.43 15.67 3.16
CA ASN A 87 22.41 14.66 2.77
C ASN A 87 22.90 15.08 1.39
N GLY A 88 24.12 15.65 1.34
CA GLY A 88 24.89 15.93 0.12
C GLY A 88 25.25 14.68 -0.69
N VAL A 89 24.25 13.88 -1.01
CA VAL A 89 24.28 12.85 -2.03
C VAL A 89 23.50 13.44 -3.18
N SER A 90 24.25 13.75 -4.22
CA SER A 90 23.81 14.22 -5.52
C SER A 90 22.43 13.72 -5.90
N ALA A 91 21.65 14.64 -6.46
CA ALA A 91 20.35 14.42 -7.07
C ALA A 91 20.38 13.25 -8.06
N ASP A 92 20.25 12.02 -7.57
CA ASP A 92 19.83 10.90 -8.38
C ASP A 92 18.30 10.85 -8.34
N ARG A 93 17.73 11.79 -9.11
CA ARG A 93 16.30 11.86 -9.48
C ARG A 93 15.91 10.68 -10.40
N SER A 94 16.56 9.51 -10.28
CA SER A 94 16.27 8.32 -11.09
C SER A 94 15.47 7.22 -10.38
N MET A 95 15.29 7.29 -9.05
CA MET A 95 14.65 6.20 -8.28
C MET A 95 13.15 6.38 -8.01
N ILE A 96 12.47 7.27 -8.74
CA ILE A 96 10.99 7.38 -8.74
C ILE A 96 10.50 7.56 -10.19
N SER A 97 10.87 6.64 -11.08
CA SER A 97 10.15 6.40 -12.33
C SER A 97 9.56 4.99 -12.30
N GLU A 98 8.46 4.83 -11.57
CA GLU A 98 7.50 3.76 -11.84
C GLU A 98 6.57 4.12 -13.03
N LYS A 99 7.00 5.04 -13.91
CA LYS A 99 6.26 5.37 -15.15
C LYS A 99 6.36 4.29 -16.22
N ASP A 100 7.21 3.26 -16.04
CA ASP A 100 7.41 2.18 -17.02
C ASP A 100 6.83 0.81 -16.63
N ALA A 101 6.27 0.66 -15.42
CA ALA A 101 5.51 -0.54 -15.04
C ALA A 101 4.06 -0.48 -15.55
N ALA A 102 3.46 0.71 -15.58
CA ALA A 102 2.09 0.90 -16.07
C ALA A 102 1.95 0.73 -17.59
N LYS A 103 3.02 0.98 -18.38
CA LYS A 103 3.01 0.79 -19.83
C LYS A 103 3.10 -0.67 -20.27
N ARG A 104 3.80 -1.54 -19.51
CA ARG A 104 3.82 -2.99 -19.81
C ARG A 104 2.48 -3.67 -19.51
N ASN A 105 1.72 -3.18 -18.55
CA ASN A 105 0.41 -3.77 -18.20
C ASN A 105 -0.76 -3.29 -19.09
N LEU A 106 -0.59 -2.19 -19.83
CA LEU A 106 -1.59 -1.74 -20.83
C LEU A 106 -1.49 -2.49 -22.17
N VAL A 107 -0.34 -3.10 -22.49
CA VAL A 107 -0.18 -3.91 -23.71
C VAL A 107 -0.89 -5.27 -23.60
N MET A 108 -1.16 -5.77 -22.39
CA MET A 108 -1.74 -7.10 -22.21
C MET A 108 -3.26 -7.14 -21.99
N MET A 109 -3.96 -5.99 -22.05
CA MET A 109 -5.41 -5.92 -21.90
C MET A 109 -6.02 -4.84 -22.79
N ARG A 110 -5.94 -5.00 -24.12
CA ARG A 110 -6.90 -4.39 -25.05
C ARG A 110 -7.21 -5.32 -26.21
N ASN A 111 -8.47 -5.74 -26.23
CA ASN A 111 -9.27 -6.00 -27.42
C ASN A 111 -9.13 -7.37 -28.09
N LYS A 112 -9.67 -8.39 -27.40
CA LYS A 112 -10.57 -9.37 -28.05
C LYS A 112 -11.73 -8.62 -28.71
N ARG A 113 -11.51 -8.03 -29.89
CA ARG A 113 -12.58 -7.46 -30.72
C ARG A 113 -13.26 -8.60 -31.49
N ILE A 114 -14.41 -8.99 -30.95
CA ILE A 114 -15.68 -9.17 -31.66
C ILE A 114 -15.51 -9.63 -33.12
N LYS A 115 -15.54 -10.95 -33.34
CA LYS A 115 -16.03 -11.51 -34.60
C LYS A 115 -17.50 -11.84 -34.42
N SER A 116 -18.35 -11.19 -35.20
CA SER A 116 -19.78 -11.43 -35.32
C SER A 116 -20.05 -12.94 -35.42
N LYS A 117 -20.62 -13.54 -34.36
CA LYS A 117 -21.11 -14.92 -34.38
C LYS A 117 -22.63 -14.94 -34.24
N LYS A 118 -23.31 -14.33 -35.20
CA LYS A 118 -24.62 -14.83 -35.61
C LYS A 118 -24.31 -16.07 -36.48
N ILE A 119 -24.93 -17.21 -36.15
CA ILE A 119 -24.83 -18.51 -36.84
C ILE A 119 -23.59 -19.35 -36.45
N LEU A 120 -23.73 -20.17 -35.39
CA LEU A 120 -23.56 -21.64 -35.40
C LEU A 120 -23.71 -22.19 -33.95
N ARG A 121 -24.85 -21.91 -33.31
CA ARG A 121 -25.26 -22.62 -32.08
C ARG A 121 -26.03 -23.86 -32.51
N ARG A 122 -25.39 -25.04 -32.55
CA ARG A 122 -26.06 -26.32 -32.21
C ARG A 122 -25.21 -27.60 -32.18
N SER A 123 -24.00 -27.69 -32.74
CA SER A 123 -23.31 -29.00 -32.84
C SER A 123 -22.12 -29.24 -31.87
N CYS A 124 -21.47 -28.22 -31.32
CA CYS A 124 -20.26 -28.42 -30.48
C CYS A 124 -20.54 -28.62 -28.98
N SER A 125 -21.75 -28.34 -28.49
CA SER A 125 -22.09 -28.46 -27.06
C SER A 125 -22.25 -29.91 -26.59
N ASN A 126 -22.60 -30.83 -27.49
CA ASN A 126 -22.76 -32.25 -27.15
C ASN A 126 -21.43 -33.00 -27.10
N LYS A 127 -20.41 -32.59 -27.88
CA LYS A 127 -19.08 -33.23 -27.88
C LYS A 127 -18.27 -32.90 -26.62
N ILE A 128 -18.43 -31.70 -26.05
CA ILE A 128 -17.75 -31.28 -24.81
C ILE A 128 -18.33 -31.99 -23.57
N ARG A 129 -19.62 -32.34 -23.55
CA ARG A 129 -20.21 -33.14 -22.45
C ARG A 129 -19.84 -34.62 -22.49
N SER A 130 -19.50 -35.15 -23.66
CA SER A 130 -19.09 -36.55 -23.84
C SER A 130 -17.67 -36.80 -23.29
N LEU A 131 -16.73 -35.87 -23.51
CA LEU A 131 -15.35 -36.01 -23.03
C LEU A 131 -15.19 -35.81 -21.52
N ARG A 132 -16.09 -35.06 -20.86
CA ARG A 132 -16.06 -34.90 -19.39
C ARG A 132 -16.48 -36.15 -18.62
N ARG A 133 -17.20 -37.10 -19.24
CA ARG A 133 -17.63 -38.32 -18.55
C ARG A 133 -16.59 -39.44 -18.55
N LYS A 134 -15.59 -39.40 -19.44
CA LYS A 134 -14.54 -40.43 -19.52
C LYS A 134 -13.25 -40.10 -18.75
N ALA A 135 -13.09 -38.86 -18.27
CA ALA A 135 -11.96 -38.45 -17.43
C ALA A 135 -12.26 -38.50 -15.92
N ALA A 136 -13.42 -39.05 -15.52
CA ALA A 136 -13.81 -39.17 -14.12
C ALA A 136 -13.29 -40.45 -13.44
N HIS A 137 -12.43 -41.22 -14.11
CA HIS A 137 -12.06 -42.56 -13.66
C HIS A 137 -10.55 -42.85 -13.71
N VAL A 138 -9.69 -41.86 -13.50
CA VAL A 138 -8.27 -42.11 -13.26
C VAL A 138 -7.71 -41.07 -12.28
N VAL A 139 -7.01 -41.58 -11.28
CA VAL A 139 -6.19 -40.96 -10.22
C VAL A 139 -6.91 -40.56 -8.92
N ASP A 140 -6.72 -41.43 -7.93
CA ASP A 140 -6.72 -41.14 -6.49
C ASP A 140 -6.12 -39.77 -6.15
N ASP A 141 -6.90 -38.90 -5.51
CA ASP A 141 -6.39 -37.91 -4.57
C ASP A 141 -7.18 -38.05 -3.26
N LYS A 142 -6.53 -38.72 -2.32
CA LYS A 142 -7.02 -39.09 -1.00
C LYS A 142 -7.51 -37.83 -0.26
N GLY A 143 -8.83 -37.65 -0.15
CA GLY A 143 -9.43 -36.84 0.92
C GLY A 143 -9.49 -35.32 0.74
N ARG A 144 -9.68 -34.78 -0.47
CA ARG A 144 -10.05 -33.36 -0.63
C ARG A 144 -11.52 -33.14 -0.29
N THR A 145 -11.84 -33.23 0.99
CA THR A 145 -13.17 -32.95 1.57
C THR A 145 -13.68 -31.58 1.11
N SER A 146 -14.99 -31.47 0.85
CA SER A 146 -15.68 -30.22 0.49
C SER A 146 -15.30 -29.05 1.41
N SER A 147 -15.03 -29.34 2.69
CA SER A 147 -14.55 -28.38 3.70
C SER A 147 -13.22 -27.71 3.32
N ASN A 148 -12.25 -28.42 2.75
CA ASN A 148 -10.98 -27.85 2.32
C ASN A 148 -11.14 -26.85 1.17
N ILE A 149 -12.09 -27.10 0.27
CA ILE A 149 -12.40 -26.18 -0.84
C ILE A 149 -13.05 -24.90 -0.29
N VAL A 150 -13.97 -25.03 0.66
CA VAL A 150 -14.62 -23.89 1.34
C VAL A 150 -13.59 -23.07 2.12
N ALA A 151 -12.70 -23.72 2.88
CA ALA A 151 -11.64 -23.07 3.64
C ALA A 151 -10.70 -22.28 2.71
N LYS A 152 -10.26 -22.87 1.60
CA LYS A 152 -9.43 -22.17 0.60
C LYS A 152 -10.13 -20.94 0.02
N LYS A 153 -11.41 -21.06 -0.33
CA LYS A 153 -12.19 -19.91 -0.84
C LYS A 153 -12.31 -18.79 0.20
N LEU A 154 -12.49 -19.14 1.47
CA LEU A 154 -12.54 -18.16 2.57
C LEU A 154 -11.20 -17.45 2.74
N VAL A 155 -10.08 -18.19 2.74
CA VAL A 155 -8.73 -17.64 2.82
C VAL A 155 -8.48 -16.70 1.65
N MET A 156 -8.75 -17.11 0.41
CA MET A 156 -8.58 -16.25 -0.77
C MET A 156 -9.37 -14.94 -0.66
N LYS A 157 -10.61 -14.99 -0.17
CA LYS A 157 -11.43 -13.77 0.05
C LYS A 157 -10.81 -12.88 1.12
N ARG A 158 -10.39 -13.43 2.25
CA ARG A 158 -9.75 -12.67 3.34
C ARG A 158 -8.41 -12.07 2.91
N THR A 159 -7.59 -12.83 2.19
CA THR A 159 -6.35 -12.34 1.57
C THR A 159 -6.63 -11.17 0.63
N GLN A 160 -7.69 -11.26 -0.20
CA GLN A 160 -8.05 -10.15 -1.10
C GLN A 160 -8.50 -8.90 -0.36
N VAL A 161 -9.21 -9.04 0.76
CA VAL A 161 -9.55 -7.90 1.64
C VAL A 161 -8.28 -7.33 2.25
N LEU A 162 -7.38 -8.17 2.76
CA LEU A 162 -6.13 -7.73 3.37
C LEU A 162 -5.25 -6.94 2.39
N LYS A 163 -5.13 -7.40 1.14
CA LYS A 163 -4.41 -6.69 0.07
C LYS A 163 -4.90 -5.26 -0.14
N ARG A 164 -6.22 -5.01 0.03
CA ARG A 164 -6.82 -3.68 -0.11
C ARG A 164 -6.67 -2.78 1.11
N LEU A 165 -6.39 -3.36 2.28
CA LEU A 165 -6.23 -2.61 3.53
C LEU A 165 -4.79 -2.14 3.72
N VAL A 166 -3.81 -2.94 3.30
CA VAL A 166 -2.39 -2.59 3.38
C VAL A 166 -2.04 -1.74 2.15
N PRO A 167 -1.47 -0.53 2.31
CA PRO A 167 -1.01 0.26 1.17
C PRO A 167 -0.07 -0.56 0.29
N GLY A 168 -0.34 -0.65 -1.01
CA GLY A 168 0.48 -1.43 -1.95
C GLY A 168 0.34 -2.96 -1.79
N GLY A 169 -0.60 -3.45 -0.99
CA GLY A 169 -0.82 -4.88 -0.78
C GLY A 169 -1.26 -5.61 -2.05
N GLU A 170 -1.87 -4.92 -3.01
CA GLU A 170 -2.25 -5.48 -4.31
C GLU A 170 -1.05 -5.93 -5.16
N LEU A 171 0.11 -5.31 -4.95
CA LEU A 171 1.35 -5.63 -5.67
C LEU A 171 2.06 -6.86 -5.08
N ILE A 172 1.67 -7.29 -3.88
CA ILE A 172 2.29 -8.42 -3.20
C ILE A 172 1.69 -9.73 -3.72
N MET A 173 2.54 -10.57 -4.29
CA MET A 173 2.13 -11.87 -4.86
C MET A 173 2.14 -12.99 -3.83
N ASP A 174 3.13 -12.98 -2.93
CA ASP A 174 3.34 -14.01 -1.91
C ASP A 174 2.56 -13.72 -0.61
N GLU A 175 1.92 -14.74 -0.05
CA GLU A 175 1.09 -14.61 1.15
C GLU A 175 1.93 -14.34 2.41
N ILE A 176 3.13 -14.92 2.50
CA ILE A 176 4.02 -14.72 3.66
C ILE A 176 4.51 -13.27 3.70
N SER A 177 4.89 -12.75 2.54
CA SER A 177 5.28 -11.35 2.36
C SER A 177 4.13 -10.39 2.70
N LEU A 178 2.89 -10.74 2.33
CA LEU A 178 1.70 -9.95 2.68
C LEU A 178 1.49 -9.87 4.19
N ILE A 179 1.63 -10.99 4.91
CA ILE A 179 1.51 -11.03 6.38
C ILE A 179 2.63 -10.19 7.01
N ARG A 180 3.89 -10.32 6.53
CA ARG A 180 5.02 -9.55 7.04
C ARG A 180 4.82 -8.04 6.88
N GLU A 181 4.36 -7.61 5.72
CA GLU A 181 4.04 -6.20 5.43
C GLU A 181 2.87 -5.70 6.28
N THR A 182 1.86 -6.55 6.49
CA THR A 182 0.72 -6.25 7.37
C THR A 182 1.18 -6.01 8.81
N LEU A 183 2.03 -6.88 9.35
CA LEU A 183 2.55 -6.73 10.71
C LEU A 183 3.36 -5.45 10.86
N ASP A 184 4.23 -5.14 9.91
CA ASP A 184 5.02 -3.91 9.93
C ASP A 184 4.14 -2.65 9.81
N TYR A 185 3.06 -2.71 9.02
CA TYR A 185 2.10 -1.62 8.89
C TYR A 185 1.29 -1.42 10.19
N ILE A 186 0.83 -2.50 10.84
CA ILE A 186 0.15 -2.43 12.14
C ILE A 186 1.05 -1.77 13.19
N LEU A 187 2.33 -2.16 13.26
CA LEU A 187 3.28 -1.54 14.19
C LEU A 187 3.47 -0.04 13.91
N SER A 188 3.46 0.35 12.64
CA SER A 188 3.58 1.75 12.23
C SER A 188 2.32 2.56 12.58
N LEU A 189 1.13 1.99 12.37
CA LEU A 189 -0.13 2.61 12.79
C LEU A 189 -0.20 2.80 14.31
N ARG A 190 0.22 1.80 15.10
CA ARG A 190 0.31 1.93 16.56
C ARG A 190 1.23 3.07 16.96
N LEU A 191 2.42 3.13 16.36
CA LEU A 191 3.38 4.21 16.60
C LEU A 191 2.76 5.60 16.31
N GLN A 192 2.06 5.74 15.18
CA GLN A 192 1.39 6.99 14.80
C GLN A 192 0.35 7.40 15.85
N VAL A 193 -0.55 6.49 16.20
CA VAL A 193 -1.61 6.74 17.19
C VAL A 193 -1.03 7.09 18.55
N ASP A 194 0.01 6.37 18.99
CA ASP A 194 0.69 6.65 20.25
C ASP A 194 1.23 8.07 20.26
N VAL A 195 1.93 8.47 19.19
CA VAL A 195 2.50 9.82 19.07
C VAL A 195 1.41 10.90 19.04
N MET A 196 0.35 10.69 18.27
CA MET A 196 -0.79 11.62 18.22
C MET A 196 -1.44 11.81 19.59
N ARG A 197 -1.62 10.72 20.35
CA ARG A 197 -2.16 10.77 21.70
C ARG A 197 -1.26 11.54 22.66
N HIS A 198 0.05 11.36 22.57
CA HIS A 198 1.00 12.11 23.41
C HIS A 198 0.92 13.62 23.13
N LEU A 199 0.74 14.02 21.87
CA LEU A 199 0.58 15.43 21.51
C LEU A 199 -0.75 16.00 22.01
N ALA A 200 -1.86 15.27 21.85
CA ALA A 200 -3.16 15.68 22.35
C ALA A 200 -3.14 15.91 23.87
N ASN A 201 -2.61 14.93 24.62
CA ASN A 201 -2.49 15.04 26.08
C ASN A 201 -1.55 16.17 26.52
N ALA A 202 -0.51 16.49 25.72
CA ALA A 202 0.38 17.61 26.02
C ALA A 202 -0.31 18.96 25.75
N SER A 203 -1.15 19.05 24.72
CA SER A 203 -1.96 20.24 24.43
C SER A 203 -2.98 20.51 25.54
N GLU A 204 -3.72 19.49 25.98
CA GLU A 204 -4.70 19.63 27.06
C GLU A 204 -4.07 20.15 28.37
N LYS A 205 -2.83 19.74 28.66
CA LYS A 205 -2.09 20.24 29.83
C LYS A 205 -1.71 21.71 29.69
N LEU A 206 -1.33 22.14 28.49
CA LEU A 206 -0.99 23.55 28.23
C LEU A 206 -2.22 24.44 28.34
N ASP A 207 -3.39 23.98 27.89
CA ASP A 207 -4.65 24.73 27.98
C ASP A 207 -5.19 24.81 29.42
N SER A 208 -4.68 23.96 30.33
CA SER A 208 -5.04 23.94 31.75
C SER A 208 -4.11 24.76 32.67
N MET A 209 -3.07 25.37 32.12
CA MET A 209 -2.12 26.27 32.82
C MET A 209 -2.45 27.73 32.54
#